data_AF-A0A957U0F0-F1
#
_entry.id   AF-A0A957U0F0-F1
#
_cell.length_a   1.000
_cell.length_b   1.000
_cell.length_c   1.000
_cell.angle_alpha   90.00
_cell.angle_beta   90.00
_cell.angle_gamma   90.00
#
_symmetry.space_group_name_H-M   'P 1'
#
loop_
_entity.id
_entity.type
_entity.pdbx_description
1 polymer ?
#
loop_
_entity_poly.entity_id
_entity_poly.type
_entity_poly.pdbx_seq_one_letter_code
_entity_poly.pdbx_strand_id
1 'polypeptide(L)'
;VDATFDFWVVEDGGYLGKYEVTATIHGLLIEDDEGGEKLGDETISWAYEIYEINEDVAIEWPVGAPEPGAIVVPGFADDAFPLPPETDVADNLFGMLMLDSALSATEVEDFYQAALSDLGWTFEGDFGFFSATNGENTFNMSISGNETTGRTEIMVFGE
;
A
#
# COMPACT_ATOMS: atom_id res chain seq x y z
N VAL A 1 -30.21 -6.33 -16.66
CA VAL A 1 -28.94 -5.72 -17.04
C VAL A 1 -28.85 -5.82 -18.53
N ASP A 2 -28.81 -4.68 -19.20
CA ASP A 2 -28.64 -4.59 -20.64
C ASP A 2 -27.22 -4.12 -20.91
N ALA A 3 -26.47 -4.82 -21.76
CA ALA A 3 -25.07 -4.51 -22.02
C ALA A 3 -24.78 -4.48 -23.52
N THR A 4 -24.07 -3.44 -23.96
CA THR A 4 -23.59 -3.27 -25.33
C THR A 4 -22.06 -3.29 -25.30
N PHE A 5 -21.46 -4.02 -26.24
CA PHE A 5 -20.02 -4.15 -26.38
C PHE A 5 -19.63 -3.82 -27.81
N ASP A 6 -18.72 -2.86 -27.95
CA ASP A 6 -18.09 -2.53 -29.22
C ASP A 6 -16.61 -2.87 -29.13
N PHE A 7 -16.12 -3.60 -30.13
CA PHE A 7 -14.74 -4.07 -30.21
C PHE A 7 -14.10 -3.63 -31.52
N TRP A 8 -12.87 -3.13 -31.44
CA TRP A 8 -12.06 -2.82 -32.61
C TRP A 8 -10.83 -3.71 -32.60
N VAL A 9 -10.72 -4.53 -33.63
CA VAL A 9 -9.58 -5.43 -33.86
C VAL A 9 -8.64 -4.75 -34.85
N VAL A 10 -7.36 -4.72 -34.51
CA VAL A 10 -6.33 -4.20 -35.41
C VAL A 10 -6.11 -5.21 -36.54
N GLU A 11 -6.27 -4.76 -37.78
CA GLU A 11 -6.23 -5.63 -38.96
C GLU A 11 -4.87 -6.35 -39.11
N ASP A 12 -3.79 -5.64 -38.78
CA ASP A 12 -2.45 -6.20 -38.72
C ASP A 12 -2.23 -6.89 -37.37
N GLY A 13 -1.91 -8.18 -37.37
CA GLY A 13 -1.70 -8.98 -36.16
C GLY A 13 -2.96 -9.51 -35.45
N GLY A 14 -4.15 -8.96 -35.72
CA GLY A 14 -5.44 -9.54 -35.28
C GLY A 14 -5.73 -9.43 -33.77
N TYR A 15 -5.08 -8.50 -33.07
CA TYR A 15 -5.30 -8.26 -31.64
C TYR A 15 -6.36 -7.18 -31.39
N LEU A 16 -6.95 -7.19 -30.20
CA LEU A 16 -7.92 -6.19 -29.76
C LEU A 16 -7.20 -4.87 -29.49
N GLY A 17 -7.50 -3.83 -30.26
CA GLY A 17 -6.91 -2.49 -30.09
C GLY A 17 -7.77 -1.57 -29.22
N LYS A 18 -9.09 -1.77 -29.19
CA LYS A 18 -10.01 -0.97 -28.38
C LYS A 18 -11.24 -1.78 -28.02
N TYR A 19 -11.81 -1.51 -26.86
CA TYR A 19 -13.19 -1.88 -26.57
C TYR A 19 -13.92 -0.79 -25.82
N GLU A 20 -15.22 -0.71 -26.05
CA GLU A 20 -16.16 0.14 -25.32
C GLU A 20 -17.28 -0.74 -24.81
N VAL A 21 -17.67 -0.53 -23.57
CA VAL A 21 -18.80 -1.23 -22.99
C VAL A 21 -19.69 -0.23 -22.28
N THR A 22 -20.99 -0.42 -22.49
CA THR A 22 -22.03 0.27 -21.75
C THR A 22 -22.96 -0.78 -21.16
N ALA A 23 -23.13 -0.74 -19.84
CA ALA A 23 -24.03 -1.63 -19.11
C ALA A 23 -25.04 -0.80 -18.32
N THR A 24 -26.32 -1.09 -18.51
CA THR A 24 -27.42 -0.51 -17.73
C THR A 24 -27.97 -1.57 -16.78
N ILE A 25 -27.92 -1.28 -15.48
CA ILE A 25 -28.50 -2.11 -14.43
C ILE A 25 -29.85 -1.50 -14.07
N HIS A 26 -30.92 -2.27 -14.25
CA HIS A 26 -32.28 -1.80 -14.00
C HIS A 26 -32.75 -2.17 -12.60
N GLY A 27 -33.56 -1.30 -12.00
CA GLY A 27 -34.22 -1.56 -10.72
C GLY A 27 -33.25 -1.67 -9.55
N LEU A 28 -32.17 -0.89 -9.55
CA LEU A 28 -31.31 -0.69 -8.39
C LEU A 28 -32.00 0.21 -7.37
N LEU A 29 -31.76 -0.08 -6.09
CA LEU A 29 -32.11 0.84 -5.01
C LEU A 29 -31.09 1.99 -5.05
N ILE A 30 -31.56 3.18 -5.40
CA ILE A 30 -30.76 4.40 -5.50
C ILE A 30 -31.33 5.47 -4.58
N GLU A 31 -30.48 6.36 -4.10
CA GLU A 31 -30.88 7.52 -3.31
C GLU A 31 -31.45 8.61 -4.24
N ASP A 32 -32.53 9.27 -3.83
CA ASP A 32 -33.06 10.46 -4.48
C ASP A 32 -32.47 11.76 -3.93
N ASP A 33 -32.79 12.90 -4.55
CA ASP A 33 -32.25 14.21 -4.19
C ASP A 33 -32.64 14.66 -2.75
N GLU A 34 -33.57 13.96 -2.11
CA GLU A 34 -34.06 14.22 -0.76
C GLU A 34 -33.51 13.19 0.27
N GLY A 35 -32.65 12.27 -0.16
CA GLY A 35 -32.09 11.21 0.70
C GLY A 35 -33.01 10.00 0.90
N GLY A 36 -34.07 9.87 0.11
CA GLY A 36 -34.99 8.74 0.11
C GLY A 36 -34.55 7.63 -0.85
N GLU A 37 -34.94 6.38 -0.57
CA GLU A 37 -34.65 5.24 -1.45
C GLU A 37 -35.73 5.08 -2.53
N LYS A 38 -35.31 4.90 -3.80
CA LYS A 38 -36.20 4.57 -4.92
C LYS A 38 -35.56 3.52 -5.83
N LEU A 39 -36.38 2.86 -6.65
CA LEU A 39 -35.87 2.03 -7.74
C LEU A 39 -35.52 2.92 -8.94
N GLY A 40 -34.32 2.72 -9.49
CA GLY A 40 -33.86 3.41 -10.68
C GLY A 40 -32.88 2.57 -11.48
N ASP A 41 -32.43 3.13 -12.59
CA ASP A 41 -31.50 2.49 -13.50
C ASP A 41 -30.16 3.20 -13.42
N GLU A 42 -29.07 2.44 -13.35
CA GLU A 42 -27.70 2.96 -13.35
C GLU A 42 -26.98 2.51 -14.62
N THR A 43 -26.29 3.44 -15.28
CA THR A 43 -25.50 3.13 -16.48
C THR A 43 -24.02 3.32 -16.18
N ILE A 44 -23.26 2.25 -16.39
CA ILE A 44 -21.81 2.24 -16.27
C ILE A 44 -21.25 2.15 -17.69
N SER A 45 -20.32 3.03 -18.03
CA SER A 45 -19.59 2.99 -19.30
C SER A 45 -18.10 2.95 -19.06
N TRP A 46 -17.39 2.08 -19.77
CA TRP A 46 -15.95 2.00 -19.73
C TRP A 46 -15.38 1.82 -21.14
N ALA A 47 -14.25 2.47 -21.40
CA ALA A 47 -13.54 2.37 -22.66
C ALA A 47 -12.07 2.08 -22.37
N TYR A 48 -11.46 1.26 -23.20
CA TYR A 48 -10.04 0.96 -23.13
C TYR A 48 -9.47 0.93 -24.54
N GLU A 49 -8.32 1.56 -24.71
CA GLU A 49 -7.64 1.67 -25.99
C GLU A 49 -6.15 1.38 -25.81
N ILE A 50 -5.60 0.57 -26.70
CA ILE A 50 -4.22 0.12 -26.71
C ILE A 50 -3.53 0.76 -27.91
N TYR A 51 -2.45 1.46 -27.63
CA TYR A 51 -1.57 2.07 -28.62
C TYR A 51 -0.15 1.50 -28.45
N GLU A 52 0.76 1.82 -29.38
CA GLU A 52 2.19 1.49 -29.24
C GLU A 52 2.45 -0.03 -29.09
N ILE A 53 1.72 -0.84 -29.86
CA ILE A 53 1.76 -2.30 -29.78
C ILE A 53 3.02 -2.81 -30.47
N ASN A 54 3.78 -3.65 -29.76
CA ASN A 54 5.12 -4.11 -30.14
C ASN A 54 6.20 -3.00 -30.12
N GLU A 55 5.93 -1.86 -29.50
CA GLU A 55 6.98 -0.89 -29.19
C GLU A 55 7.81 -1.35 -27.98
N ASP A 56 9.09 -0.98 -27.98
CA ASP A 56 9.99 -1.27 -26.86
C ASP A 56 9.72 -0.26 -25.74
N VAL A 57 8.87 -0.64 -24.79
CA VAL A 57 8.54 0.18 -23.62
C VAL A 57 9.58 -0.07 -22.54
N ALA A 58 10.50 0.87 -22.37
CA ALA A 58 11.44 0.86 -21.26
C ALA A 58 10.70 1.26 -19.97
N ILE A 59 10.53 0.29 -19.05
CA ILE A 59 10.13 0.58 -17.68
C ILE A 59 11.40 1.00 -16.93
N GLU A 60 11.60 2.30 -16.81
CA GLU A 60 12.72 2.86 -16.06
C GLU A 60 12.31 3.14 -14.60
N TRP A 61 13.27 2.97 -13.69
CA TRP A 61 13.07 3.40 -12.32
C TRP A 61 12.97 4.93 -12.27
N PRO A 62 11.96 5.51 -11.60
CA PRO A 62 11.82 6.95 -11.55
C PRO A 62 13.07 7.63 -10.97
N VAL A 63 13.44 8.79 -11.51
CA VAL A 63 14.56 9.56 -10.98
C VAL A 63 14.27 9.96 -9.54
N GLY A 64 15.13 9.53 -8.62
CA GLY A 64 14.98 9.79 -7.18
C GLY A 64 14.10 8.78 -6.44
N ALA A 65 13.60 7.75 -7.11
CA ALA A 65 13.01 6.62 -6.41
C ALA A 65 14.14 5.82 -5.68
N PRO A 66 13.90 5.34 -4.45
CA PRO A 66 14.84 4.53 -3.68
C PRO A 66 15.30 3.30 -4.45
N GLU A 67 16.51 2.78 -4.22
CA GLU A 67 16.93 1.54 -4.88
C GLU A 67 15.93 0.39 -4.59
N PRO A 68 15.71 -0.53 -5.54
CA PRO A 68 14.84 -1.68 -5.30
C PRO A 68 15.26 -2.44 -4.03
N GLY A 69 14.32 -2.56 -3.07
CA GLY A 69 14.56 -3.21 -1.78
C GLY A 69 15.09 -2.30 -0.67
N ALA A 70 15.34 -1.00 -0.94
CA ALA A 70 15.73 -0.04 0.09
C ALA A 70 14.64 0.10 1.16
N ILE A 71 15.04 0.13 2.43
CA ILE A 71 14.14 0.41 3.54
C ILE A 71 13.96 1.92 3.64
N VAL A 72 12.74 2.38 3.39
CA VAL A 72 12.40 3.80 3.48
C VAL A 72 11.40 3.99 4.61
N VAL A 73 11.87 4.59 5.69
CA VAL A 73 11.04 5.02 6.81
C VAL A 73 11.08 6.55 6.86
N PRO A 74 9.93 7.25 6.90
CA PRO A 74 9.89 8.71 6.98
C PRO A 74 10.81 9.25 8.08
N GLY A 75 11.58 10.30 7.76
CA GLY A 75 12.53 10.92 8.68
C GLY A 75 13.86 10.17 8.90
N PHE A 76 14.06 9.02 8.25
CA PHE A 76 15.35 8.31 8.22
C PHE A 76 16.00 8.41 6.84
N ALA A 77 17.33 8.44 6.80
CA ALA A 77 18.07 8.16 5.58
C ALA A 77 17.98 6.66 5.25
N ASP A 78 18.23 6.30 3.99
CA ASP A 78 18.27 4.92 3.54
C ASP A 78 19.15 4.08 4.48
N ASP A 79 18.62 2.93 4.90
CA ASP A 79 19.26 1.95 5.80
C ASP A 79 19.71 2.51 7.18
N ALA A 80 19.25 3.70 7.57
CA ALA A 80 19.57 4.31 8.87
C ALA A 80 18.53 4.00 9.96
N PHE A 81 17.42 3.33 9.60
CA PHE A 81 16.39 2.95 10.55
C PHE A 81 16.94 1.91 11.56
N PRO A 82 16.80 2.12 12.88
CA PRO A 82 17.38 1.23 13.87
C PRO A 82 16.66 -0.12 13.87
N LEU A 83 17.40 -1.21 13.67
CA LEU A 83 16.86 -2.56 13.77
C LEU A 83 17.26 -3.18 15.12
N PRO A 84 16.30 -3.78 15.87
CA PRO A 84 16.64 -4.53 17.07
C PRO A 84 17.58 -5.70 16.72
N PRO A 85 18.41 -6.16 17.67
CA PRO A 85 19.21 -7.36 17.43
C PRO A 85 18.31 -8.57 17.14
N GLU A 86 18.86 -9.57 16.44
CA GLU A 86 18.16 -10.83 16.12
C GLU A 86 16.84 -10.63 15.37
N THR A 87 16.78 -9.55 14.58
CA THR A 87 15.63 -9.16 13.78
C THR A 87 15.99 -9.22 12.30
N ASP A 88 15.16 -9.92 11.54
CA ASP A 88 15.27 -10.03 10.10
C ASP A 88 14.20 -9.16 9.42
N VAL A 89 14.52 -8.64 8.24
CA VAL A 89 13.53 -7.97 7.38
C VAL A 89 12.70 -9.06 6.73
N ALA A 90 11.43 -9.18 7.13
CA ALA A 90 10.52 -10.18 6.60
C ALA A 90 9.98 -9.76 5.24
N ASP A 91 9.61 -8.48 5.10
CA ASP A 91 9.08 -7.92 3.86
C ASP A 91 9.20 -6.39 3.85
N ASN A 92 9.09 -5.80 2.65
CA ASN A 92 8.96 -4.37 2.44
C ASN A 92 8.04 -4.14 1.24
N LEU A 93 6.74 -4.04 1.52
CA LEU A 93 5.69 -3.93 0.51
C LEU A 93 4.98 -2.59 0.65
N PHE A 94 4.93 -1.83 -0.45
CA PHE A 94 4.19 -0.56 -0.53
C PHE A 94 4.54 0.47 0.55
N GLY A 95 5.80 0.52 1.01
CA GLY A 95 6.23 1.43 2.07
C GLY A 95 5.86 0.97 3.48
N MET A 96 5.42 -0.28 3.64
CA MET A 96 5.27 -0.95 4.92
C MET A 96 6.46 -1.88 5.13
N LEU A 97 7.32 -1.53 6.08
CA LEU A 97 8.43 -2.37 6.50
C LEU A 97 7.92 -3.39 7.52
N MET A 98 8.10 -4.67 7.22
CA MET A 98 7.78 -5.77 8.11
C MET A 98 9.07 -6.43 8.59
N LEU A 99 9.21 -6.57 9.90
CA LEU A 99 10.36 -7.20 10.54
C LEU A 99 9.89 -8.35 11.42
N ASP A 100 10.73 -9.37 11.52
CA ASP A 100 10.50 -10.54 12.36
C ASP A 100 11.66 -10.69 13.36
N SER A 101 11.36 -10.52 14.65
CA SER A 101 12.34 -10.49 15.75
C SER A 101 12.26 -11.73 16.64
N ALA A 102 13.42 -12.26 17.04
CA ALA A 102 13.49 -13.32 18.03
C ALA A 102 13.21 -12.81 19.46
N LEU A 103 13.25 -11.49 19.66
CA LEU A 103 13.01 -10.83 20.93
C LEU A 103 11.52 -10.87 21.28
N SER A 104 11.20 -10.72 22.56
CA SER A 104 9.83 -10.50 23.00
C SER A 104 9.33 -9.11 22.62
N ALA A 105 7.99 -8.94 22.54
CA ALA A 105 7.38 -7.65 22.26
C ALA A 105 7.88 -6.53 23.19
N THR A 106 8.01 -6.82 24.49
CA THR A 106 8.54 -5.85 25.47
C THR A 106 10.00 -5.49 25.22
N GLU A 107 10.85 -6.45 24.84
CA GLU A 107 12.26 -6.16 24.52
C GLU A 107 12.40 -5.32 23.25
N VAL A 108 11.53 -5.55 22.26
CA VAL A 108 11.46 -4.75 21.04
C VAL A 108 10.97 -3.33 21.34
N GLU A 109 9.93 -3.18 22.16
CA GLU A 109 9.40 -1.90 22.62
C GLU A 109 10.49 -1.09 23.35
N ASP A 110 11.17 -1.71 24.32
CA ASP A 110 12.26 -1.08 25.08
C ASP A 110 13.41 -0.64 24.15
N PHE A 111 13.75 -1.45 23.15
CA PHE A 111 14.75 -1.10 22.14
C PHE A 111 14.36 0.15 21.37
N TYR A 112 13.15 0.20 20.80
CA TYR A 112 12.72 1.35 20.00
C TYR A 112 12.53 2.59 20.85
N GLN A 113 12.01 2.46 22.08
CA GLN A 113 11.91 3.57 23.03
C GLN A 113 13.28 4.22 23.27
N ALA A 114 14.34 3.42 23.47
CA ALA A 114 15.68 3.92 23.69
C ALA A 114 16.33 4.46 22.40
N ALA A 115 16.33 3.67 21.33
CA ALA A 115 17.00 4.02 20.07
C ALA A 115 16.40 5.26 19.41
N LEU A 116 15.07 5.37 19.39
CA LEU A 116 14.38 6.54 18.83
C LEU A 116 14.59 7.77 19.71
N SER A 117 14.55 7.61 21.03
CA SER A 117 14.82 8.72 21.96
C SER A 117 16.25 9.28 21.81
N ASP A 118 17.25 8.41 21.66
CA ASP A 118 18.65 8.81 21.40
C ASP A 118 18.81 9.58 20.07
N LEU A 119 17.94 9.30 19.11
CA LEU A 119 17.86 10.00 17.82
C LEU A 119 16.97 11.25 17.84
N GLY A 120 16.42 11.61 19.02
CA GLY A 120 15.57 12.79 19.21
C GLY A 120 14.13 12.63 18.74
N TRP A 121 13.67 11.40 18.52
CA TRP A 121 12.28 11.08 18.24
C TRP A 121 11.48 10.92 19.53
N THR A 122 10.22 11.34 19.48
CA THR A 122 9.21 11.02 20.48
C THR A 122 8.51 9.74 20.07
N PHE A 123 8.55 8.70 20.89
CA PHE A 123 7.88 7.43 20.67
C PHE A 123 6.82 7.22 21.74
N GLU A 124 5.56 7.27 21.34
CA GLU A 124 4.40 7.23 22.24
C GLU A 124 3.36 6.23 21.74
N GLY A 125 2.72 5.51 22.66
CA GLY A 125 1.75 4.48 22.32
C GLY A 125 1.56 3.50 23.46
N ASP A 126 0.67 2.53 23.24
CA ASP A 126 0.41 1.44 24.18
C ASP A 126 -0.26 0.27 23.44
N PHE A 127 -0.31 -0.89 24.08
CA PHE A 127 -0.95 -2.11 23.56
C PHE A 127 -0.42 -2.56 22.19
N GLY A 128 0.89 -2.43 21.95
CA GLY A 128 1.52 -2.86 20.71
C GLY A 128 1.28 -1.93 19.51
N PHE A 129 0.79 -0.71 19.74
CA PHE A 129 0.64 0.33 18.71
C PHE A 129 1.27 1.63 19.17
N PHE A 130 2.18 2.14 18.36
CA PHE A 130 3.02 3.29 18.68
C PHE A 130 3.08 4.26 17.50
N SER A 131 3.27 5.52 17.84
CA SER A 131 3.52 6.61 16.90
C SER A 131 4.86 7.25 17.26
N ALA A 132 5.69 7.47 16.23
CA ALA A 132 6.98 8.09 16.34
C ALA A 132 6.98 9.43 15.61
N THR A 133 7.41 10.49 16.28
CA THR A 133 7.43 11.84 15.72
C THR A 133 8.78 12.54 15.91
N ASN A 134 9.25 13.23 14.86
CA ASN A 134 10.43 14.10 14.91
C ASN A 134 10.26 15.26 13.92
N GLY A 135 9.87 16.42 14.46
CA GLY A 135 9.55 17.61 13.65
C GLY A 135 8.30 17.37 12.81
N GLU A 136 8.43 17.42 11.49
CA GLU A 136 7.35 17.15 10.53
C GLU A 136 7.26 15.67 10.12
N ASN A 137 8.22 14.84 10.55
CA ASN A 137 8.23 13.42 10.21
C ASN A 137 7.43 12.63 11.23
N THR A 138 6.55 11.75 10.73
CA THR A 138 5.76 10.82 11.52
C THR A 138 5.78 9.45 10.86
N PHE A 139 5.86 8.40 11.67
CA PHE A 139 5.51 7.05 11.26
C PHE A 139 4.82 6.33 12.40
N ASN A 140 4.07 5.29 12.06
CA ASN A 140 3.41 4.43 13.02
C ASN A 140 4.09 3.06 13.02
N MET A 141 4.01 2.41 14.18
CA MET A 141 4.59 1.09 14.40
C MET A 141 3.60 0.22 15.14
N SER A 142 3.42 -1.01 14.67
CA SER A 142 2.78 -2.07 15.45
C SER A 142 3.82 -3.11 15.85
N ILE A 143 3.76 -3.55 17.11
CA ILE A 143 4.60 -4.61 17.67
C ILE A 143 3.65 -5.67 18.22
N SER A 144 3.72 -6.88 17.68
CA SER A 144 2.82 -7.96 18.10
C SER A 144 3.52 -9.31 18.13
N GLY A 145 3.13 -10.17 19.06
CA GLY A 145 3.61 -11.55 19.09
C GLY A 145 2.90 -12.40 18.05
N ASN A 146 3.66 -13.14 17.25
CA ASN A 146 3.13 -14.14 16.33
C ASN A 146 3.06 -15.51 17.04
N GLU A 147 1.85 -15.94 17.40
CA GLU A 147 1.64 -17.20 18.11
C GLU A 147 2.06 -18.45 17.29
N THR A 148 2.14 -18.33 15.97
CA THR A 148 2.50 -19.45 15.08
C THR A 148 4.00 -19.66 15.02
N THR A 149 4.78 -18.58 14.93
CA THR A 149 6.25 -18.64 14.84
C THR A 149 6.92 -18.52 16.22
N GLY A 150 6.20 -18.02 17.23
CA GLY A 150 6.74 -17.69 18.54
C GLY A 150 7.68 -16.49 18.53
N ARG A 151 7.66 -15.71 17.44
CA ARG A 151 8.50 -14.52 17.23
C ARG A 151 7.67 -13.24 17.33
N THR A 152 8.31 -12.09 17.42
CA THR A 152 7.64 -10.79 17.42
C THR A 152 7.68 -10.16 16.03
N GLU A 153 6.50 -9.87 15.50
CA GLU A 153 6.31 -9.13 14.26
C GLU A 153 6.28 -7.63 14.55
N ILE A 154 7.03 -6.87 13.76
CA ILE A 154 7.10 -5.41 13.82
C ILE A 154 6.69 -4.88 12.46
N MET A 155 5.68 -4.02 12.43
CA MET A 155 5.22 -3.37 11.21
C MET A 155 5.42 -1.87 11.34
N VAL A 156 6.17 -1.28 10.42
CA VAL A 156 6.41 0.17 10.36
C VAL A 156 5.76 0.71 9.10
N PHE A 157 4.96 1.77 9.24
CA PHE A 157 4.22 2.36 8.13
C PHE A 157 4.11 3.88 8.30
N GLY A 158 4.37 4.60 7.22
CA GLY A 158 4.15 6.05 7.16
C GLY A 158 2.68 6.39 6.96
N GLU A 159 2.32 7.66 7.26
CA GLU A 159 1.11 8.28 6.69
C GLU A 159 1.36 8.78 5.26
#